data_AF-A0A3M7BQU5-F1
#
_entry.id   AF-A0A3M7BQU5-F1
#
_cell.length_a   1.000
_cell.length_b   1.000
_cell.length_c   1.000
_cell.angle_alpha   90.00
_cell.angle_beta   90.00
_cell.angle_gamma   90.00
#
_symmetry.space_group_name_H-M   'P 1'
#
loop_
_entity.id
_entity.type
_entity.pdbx_description
1 polymer ?
#
loop_
_entity_poly.entity_id
_entity_poly.type
_entity_poly.pdbx_seq_one_letter_code
_entity_poly.pdbx_strand_id
1 'polypeptide(L)'
;MSWFQKQIMLPSKSKGTHLVTDHVVRELPEIKNYKVGLLHLFVQHTSCGLSLNENFDEDVRDDMTDALDRVAPEDRKGNMYRHSAEG
;
A
#
# COMPACT_ATOMS: atom_id res chain seq x y z
N MET A 1 -0.19 -19.63 22.36
CA MET A 1 -0.50 -18.43 21.53
C MET A 1 0.22 -18.63 20.22
N SER A 2 -0.51 -18.69 19.11
CA SER A 2 0.11 -18.87 17.79
C SER A 2 0.46 -17.50 17.23
N TRP A 3 1.72 -17.33 16.83
CA TRP A 3 2.22 -16.20 16.06
C TRP A 3 2.58 -16.74 14.68
N PHE A 4 2.09 -16.09 13.63
CA PHE A 4 2.36 -16.48 12.25
C PHE A 4 2.93 -15.31 11.48
N GLN A 5 3.99 -15.56 10.72
CA GLN A 5 4.64 -14.56 9.88
C GLN A 5 4.88 -15.16 8.50
N LYS A 6 4.53 -14.40 7.47
CA LYS A 6 4.74 -14.77 6.07
C LYS A 6 5.11 -13.52 5.27
N GLN A 7 6.09 -13.66 4.38
CA GLN A 7 6.35 -12.66 3.36
C GLN A 7 5.48 -12.95 2.14
N ILE A 8 4.84 -11.91 1.62
CA ILE A 8 3.99 -11.97 0.43
C ILE A 8 4.48 -10.93 -0.56
N MET A 9 4.38 -11.23 -1.85
CA MET A 9 4.74 -10.29 -2.92
C MET A 9 3.48 -9.69 -3.52
N LEU A 10 3.45 -8.36 -3.60
CA LEU A 10 2.41 -7.65 -4.34
C LEU A 10 2.83 -7.53 -5.82
N PRO A 11 1.89 -7.61 -6.77
CA PRO A 11 2.19 -7.34 -8.17
C PRO A 11 2.62 -5.88 -8.35
N SER A 12 3.51 -5.62 -9.30
CA SER A 12 3.88 -4.26 -9.66
C SER A 12 2.66 -3.50 -10.21
N LYS A 13 2.57 -2.23 -9.83
CA LYS A 13 1.51 -1.30 -10.26
C LYS A 13 2.15 0.00 -10.70
N SER A 14 1.49 0.70 -11.61
CA SER A 14 1.84 2.09 -11.90
C SER A 14 1.62 2.95 -10.66
N LYS A 15 2.21 4.15 -10.64
CA LYS A 15 1.93 5.18 -9.64
C LYS A 15 0.42 5.35 -9.44
N GLY A 16 0.00 5.45 -8.18
CA GLY A 16 -1.40 5.65 -7.79
C GLY A 16 -1.79 4.84 -6.55
N THR A 17 -3.06 4.94 -6.17
CA THR A 17 -3.65 4.21 -5.03
C THR A 17 -4.34 2.94 -5.53
N HIS A 18 -3.96 1.77 -4.98
CA HIS A 18 -4.46 0.47 -5.43
C HIS A 18 -5.04 -0.34 -4.28
N LEU A 19 -6.13 -1.06 -4.54
CA LEU A 19 -6.69 -2.02 -3.59
C LEU A 19 -5.85 -3.29 -3.57
N VAL A 20 -5.43 -3.70 -2.37
CA VAL A 20 -4.64 -4.92 -2.15
C VAL A 20 -5.30 -5.90 -1.18
N THR A 21 -6.48 -5.58 -0.65
CA THR A 21 -7.20 -6.40 0.35
C THR A 21 -7.37 -7.85 -0.09
N ASP A 22 -7.90 -8.07 -1.30
CA ASP A 22 -8.14 -9.41 -1.84
C ASP A 22 -6.84 -10.21 -2.00
N HIS A 23 -5.75 -9.53 -2.39
CA HIS A 23 -4.44 -10.16 -2.52
C HIS A 23 -3.89 -10.56 -1.14
N VAL A 24 -3.97 -9.67 -0.16
CA VAL A 24 -3.52 -9.95 1.22
C VAL A 24 -4.31 -11.12 1.82
N VAL A 25 -5.64 -11.13 1.68
CA VAL A 25 -6.51 -12.20 2.23
C VAL A 25 -6.25 -13.54 1.51
N ARG A 26 -6.01 -13.52 0.20
CA ARG A 26 -5.67 -14.73 -0.57
C ARG A 26 -4.32 -15.30 -0.15
N GLU A 27 -3.33 -14.43 0.08
CA GLU A 27 -1.98 -14.86 0.45
C GLU A 27 -1.84 -15.22 1.94
N LEU A 28 -2.79 -14.83 2.79
CA LEU A 28 -2.81 -15.13 4.22
C LEU A 28 -4.09 -15.89 4.64
N PRO A 29 -4.34 -17.10 4.13
CA PRO A 29 -5.50 -17.89 4.51
C PRO A 29 -5.54 -18.24 6.01
N GLU A 30 -4.38 -18.24 6.68
CA GLU A 30 -4.22 -18.55 8.10
C GLU A 30 -4.98 -17.59 9.01
N ILE A 31 -5.31 -16.38 8.55
CA ILE A 31 -6.11 -15.40 9.30
C ILE A 31 -7.45 -16.02 9.72
N LYS A 32 -8.02 -16.92 8.92
CA LYS A 32 -9.29 -17.63 9.20
C LYS A 32 -9.22 -18.55 10.43
N ASN A 33 -8.02 -18.94 10.87
CA ASN A 33 -7.84 -19.78 12.06
C ASN A 33 -7.91 -18.96 13.36
N TYR A 34 -7.93 -17.64 13.29
CA TYR A 34 -7.99 -16.75 14.44
C TYR A 34 -9.40 -16.17 14.58
N LYS A 35 -10.01 -16.35 15.75
CA LYS A 35 -11.25 -15.64 16.09
C LYS A 35 -11.00 -14.17 16.44
N VAL A 36 -9.89 -13.91 17.11
CA VAL A 36 -9.42 -12.57 17.53
C VAL A 36 -7.89 -12.60 17.44
N GLY A 37 -7.29 -11.54 16.90
CA GLY A 37 -5.86 -11.42 16.75
C GLY A 37 -5.45 -10.02 16.32
N LEU A 38 -4.16 -9.83 16.07
CA LEU A 38 -3.59 -8.59 15.56
C LEU A 38 -2.82 -8.90 14.28
N LEU A 39 -3.13 -8.18 13.20
CA LEU A 39 -2.43 -8.27 11.93
C LEU A 39 -1.46 -7.10 11.79
N HIS A 40 -0.18 -7.41 11.61
CA HIS A 40 0.83 -6.43 11.22
C HIS A 40 1.17 -6.60 9.75
N LEU A 41 0.94 -5.56 8.97
CA LEU A 41 1.40 -5.47 7.58
C LEU A 41 2.55 -4.48 7.50
N PHE A 42 3.68 -4.93 7.00
CA PHE A 42 4.89 -4.13 6.85
C PHE A 42 5.37 -4.19 5.40
N VAL A 43 5.40 -3.02 4.75
CA VAL A 43 5.95 -2.87 3.40
C VAL A 43 7.45 -2.69 3.49
N GLN A 44 8.19 -3.58 2.82
CA GLN A 44 9.65 -3.59 2.79
C GLN A 44 10.20 -2.78 1.60
N HIS A 45 9.54 -1.67 1.27
CA HIS A 45 9.92 -0.74 0.20
C HIS A 45 9.85 0.69 0.71
N THR A 46 10.71 1.56 0.20
CA THR A 46 10.80 2.97 0.59
C THR A 46 9.98 3.90 -0.32
N SER A 47 9.61 3.44 -1.50
CA SER A 47 8.87 4.19 -2.53
C SER A 47 7.36 3.94 -2.55
N CYS A 48 6.85 3.09 -1.65
CA CYS A 48 5.41 2.87 -1.50
C CYS A 48 5.00 2.71 -0.03
N GLY A 49 3.71 2.81 0.25
CA GLY A 49 3.14 2.71 1.59
C GLY A 49 1.81 1.98 1.61
N LEU A 50 1.35 1.64 2.82
CA LEU A 50 0.00 1.11 3.04
C LEU A 50 -0.85 2.20 3.68
N SER A 51 -2.08 2.31 3.19
CA SER A 51 -3.13 3.13 3.79
C SER A 51 -4.38 2.27 4.01
N LEU A 52 -5.19 2.66 4.98
CA LEU A 52 -6.51 2.09 5.22
C LEU A 52 -7.52 3.22 5.00
N ASN A 53 -8.47 2.98 4.10
CA ASN A 53 -9.50 3.95 3.76
C ASN A 53 -10.80 3.22 3.36
N GLU A 54 -11.87 3.99 3.16
CA GLU A 54 -13.12 3.51 2.58
C GLU A 54 -12.90 2.94 1.17
N ASN A 55 -13.69 1.92 0.83
CA ASN A 55 -13.69 1.27 -0.49
C ASN A 55 -15.13 1.07 -0.99
N PHE A 56 -15.98 2.08 -0.80
CA PHE A 56 -17.36 2.06 -1.29
C PHE A 56 -17.48 2.67 -2.68
N ASP A 57 -16.83 3.81 -2.90
CA ASP A 57 -16.82 4.54 -4.16
C ASP A 57 -15.45 4.41 -4.85
N GLU A 58 -15.46 4.24 -6.18
CA GLU A 58 -14.25 4.19 -6.98
C GLU A 58 -13.50 5.52 -6.93
N ASP A 59 -14.24 6.64 -6.81
CA ASP A 59 -13.71 8.01 -6.75
C ASP A 59 -12.78 8.22 -5.55
N VAL A 60 -12.95 7.47 -4.45
CA VAL A 60 -12.06 7.57 -3.27
C VAL A 60 -10.61 7.26 -3.64
N ARG A 61 -10.38 6.35 -4.61
CA ARG A 61 -9.02 5.97 -5.04
C ARG A 61 -8.39 7.07 -5.88
N ASP A 62 -9.20 7.71 -6.72
CA ASP A 62 -8.76 8.81 -7.57
C ASP A 62 -8.48 10.05 -6.71
N ASP A 63 -9.39 10.39 -5.79
CA ASP A 63 -9.21 11.48 -4.82
C ASP A 63 -7.96 11.31 -3.95
N MET A 64 -7.69 10.08 -3.49
CA MET A 64 -6.47 9.79 -2.73
C MET A 64 -5.22 9.97 -3.57
N THR A 65 -5.26 9.54 -4.84
CA THR A 65 -4.13 9.71 -5.76
C THR A 65 -3.89 11.20 -6.06
N ASP A 66 -4.95 11.94 -6.34
CA ASP A 66 -4.93 13.38 -6.55
C ASP A 66 -4.42 14.14 -5.33
N ALA A 67 -4.87 13.77 -4.13
CA ALA A 67 -4.43 14.39 -2.89
C ALA A 67 -2.92 14.21 -2.67
N LEU A 68 -2.39 13.00 -2.90
CA LEU A 68 -0.96 12.73 -2.80
C LEU A 68 -0.16 13.52 -3.84
N ASP A 69 -0.66 13.59 -5.09
CA ASP A 69 -0.04 14.38 -6.15
C ASP A 69 -0.04 15.89 -5.87
N ARG A 70 -1.02 16.39 -5.09
CA ARG A 70 -1.02 17.80 -4.64
C ARG A 70 -0.07 18.04 -3.47
N VAL A 71 0.04 17.10 -2.54
CA VAL A 71 0.88 17.22 -1.33
C VAL A 71 2.37 17.07 -1.65
N ALA A 72 2.70 16.08 -2.47
CA ALA A 72 4.07 15.76 -2.87
C ALA A 72 4.12 15.52 -4.39
N PRO A 73 4.03 16.60 -5.19
CA PRO A 73 3.98 16.49 -6.64
C PRO A 73 5.27 15.89 -7.19
N GLU A 74 5.15 15.19 -8.31
CA GLU A 74 6.27 14.62 -9.03
C GLU A 74 7.15 15.71 -9.67
N ASP A 75 8.45 15.60 -9.47
CA ASP A 75 9.42 16.56 -10.00
C ASP A 75 9.74 16.28 -11.48
N ARG A 76 8.82 16.68 -12.35
CA ARG A 76 8.97 16.49 -13.81
C ARG A 76 10.16 17.23 -14.42
N LYS A 77 10.70 18.27 -13.75
CA LYS A 77 11.79 19.10 -14.25
C LYS A 77 13.13 18.83 -13.56
N GLY A 78 13.14 18.01 -12.51
CA GLY A 78 14.34 17.68 -11.72
C GLY A 78 14.88 18.85 -10.91
N ASN A 79 14.05 19.83 -10.56
CA ASN A 79 14.47 21.05 -9.86
C ASN A 79 13.76 21.29 -8.52
N MET A 80 12.87 20.38 -8.10
CA MET A 80 12.10 20.46 -6.87
C MET A 80 12.72 19.62 -5.74
N TYR A 81 13.14 18.39 -6.03
CA TYR A 81 13.74 17.52 -5.01
C TYR A 81 15.24 17.34 -5.22
N ARG A 82 15.99 17.40 -4.12
CA ARG A 82 17.43 17.08 -4.12
C ARG A 82 17.69 15.57 -4.18
N HIS A 83 16.71 14.78 -3.75
CA HIS A 83 16.77 13.33 -3.73
C HIS A 83 16.22 12.80 -5.05
N SER A 84 17.05 12.09 -5.82
CA SER A 84 16.72 11.55 -7.14
C SER A 84 17.10 10.08 -7.32
N ALA A 85 17.53 9.42 -6.24
CA ALA A 85 17.95 8.03 -6.26
C ALA A 85 16.94 7.19 -5.48
N GLU A 86 16.29 6.26 -6.16
CA GLU A 86 15.36 5.30 -5.55
C GLU A 86 16.05 3.93 -5.39
N GLY A 87 15.65 3.17 -4.36
CA GLY A 87 16.19 1.86 -4.01
C GLY A 87 15.13 0.76 -4.09
#